data_AF-A0A3B9D5L4-F1
#
_entry.id   AF-A0A3B9D5L4-F1
#
_cell.length_a   1.000
_cell.length_b   1.000
_cell.length_c   1.000
_cell.angle_alpha   90.00
_cell.angle_beta   90.00
_cell.angle_gamma   90.00
#
_symmetry.space_group_name_H-M   'P 1'
#
loop_
_entity.id
_entity.type
_entity.pdbx_description
1 polymer ?
#
loop_
_entity_poly.entity_id
_entity_poly.type
_entity_poly.pdbx_seq_one_letter_code
_entity_poly.pdbx_strand_id
1 'polypeptide(L)'
;MEAIRNYLETMFLNLPNTPEVYKAKNELWQMMEDKYTELKNEGKSENEAVGTVIAEFGNLDELAEDLGIKQFVHQPRQEQTPNAVSLSMEDVRQFLREHSRHSYFVALSVFLFILSACCPIFFGAAADTSLRSSDVLDASGIILMFVFIAIGVGMLVYSNVCMGHWKHLEEGNFVTDFATTDYIHHEMEHYKSTHALLLTIGIMLCILSVVPPILLDAASSFAADTLEDCSAGFVLIFVAIGVFLIVISSMRMGGYRTLLHLNNQNTIGGNYVPEQQDRQQYHNSTLAAIMSVYWPTITCLYLIWSFLSFDWWITWIVWPIAAIVESLIKNISKN
;
A
#
# COMPACT_ATOMS: atom_id res chain seq x y z
N MET A 1 15.15 -23.92 -18.54
CA MET A 1 13.87 -23.52 -19.20
C MET A 1 13.30 -22.19 -18.67
N GLU A 2 13.38 -21.90 -17.35
CA GLU A 2 12.89 -20.64 -16.74
C GLU A 2 13.44 -19.35 -17.39
N ALA A 3 14.70 -19.34 -17.82
CA ALA A 3 15.31 -18.18 -18.46
C ALA A 3 14.64 -17.78 -19.79
N ILE A 4 14.22 -18.75 -20.61
CA ILE A 4 13.49 -18.51 -21.86
C ILE A 4 12.11 -17.92 -21.55
N ARG A 5 11.46 -18.43 -20.51
CA ARG A 5 10.15 -17.95 -20.07
C ARG A 5 10.22 -16.51 -19.59
N ASN A 6 11.20 -16.18 -18.73
CA ASN A 6 11.41 -14.81 -18.27
C ASN A 6 11.66 -13.87 -19.45
N TYR A 7 12.51 -14.26 -20.39
CA TYR A 7 12.78 -13.47 -21.58
C TYR A 7 11.50 -13.17 -22.41
N LEU A 8 10.69 -14.20 -22.68
CA LEU A 8 9.43 -14.05 -23.39
C LEU A 8 8.45 -13.12 -22.65
N GLU A 9 8.31 -13.30 -21.34
CA GLU A 9 7.41 -12.48 -20.52
C GLU A 9 7.85 -11.01 -20.51
N THR A 10 9.15 -10.73 -20.36
CA THR A 10 9.72 -9.38 -20.45
C THR A 10 9.44 -8.74 -21.81
N MET A 11 9.55 -9.51 -22.90
CA MET A 11 9.32 -9.05 -24.26
C MET A 11 7.86 -8.58 -24.48
N PHE A 12 6.89 -9.29 -23.89
CA PHE A 12 5.46 -8.99 -24.04
C PHE A 12 4.90 -8.07 -22.94
N LEU A 13 5.69 -7.75 -21.91
CA LEU A 13 5.26 -7.08 -20.68
C LEU A 13 4.51 -5.75 -20.93
N ASN A 14 4.95 -5.00 -21.94
CA ASN A 14 4.43 -3.66 -22.27
C ASN A 14 3.31 -3.67 -23.32
N LEU A 15 2.95 -4.83 -23.86
CA LEU A 15 1.93 -4.92 -24.89
C LEU A 15 0.52 -4.87 -24.26
N PRO A 16 -0.47 -4.34 -24.99
CA PRO A 16 -1.83 -4.26 -24.51
C PRO A 16 -2.39 -5.67 -24.25
N ASN A 17 -3.11 -5.81 -23.15
CA ASN A 17 -3.78 -7.03 -22.74
C ASN A 17 -4.99 -7.33 -23.66
N THR A 18 -4.68 -7.85 -24.85
CA THR A 18 -5.63 -8.19 -25.91
C THR A 18 -5.50 -9.68 -26.26
N PRO A 19 -6.58 -10.34 -26.71
CA PRO A 19 -6.53 -11.76 -27.07
C PRO A 19 -5.54 -12.04 -28.20
N GLU A 20 -5.33 -11.09 -29.13
CA GLU A 20 -4.39 -11.20 -30.22
C GLU A 20 -2.94 -11.25 -29.73
N VAL A 21 -2.59 -10.38 -28.77
CA VAL A 21 -1.24 -10.36 -28.18
C VAL A 21 -0.99 -11.61 -27.33
N TYR A 22 -1.99 -12.10 -26.60
CA TYR A 22 -1.88 -13.36 -25.87
C TYR A 22 -1.65 -14.56 -26.78
N LYS A 23 -2.32 -14.58 -27.93
CA LYS A 23 -2.12 -15.60 -28.95
C LYS A 23 -0.70 -15.58 -29.49
N ALA A 24 -0.19 -14.40 -29.86
CA ALA A 24 1.19 -14.21 -30.29
C ALA A 24 2.21 -14.64 -29.23
N LYS A 25 1.97 -14.33 -27.95
CA LYS A 25 2.82 -14.76 -26.84
C LYS A 25 2.90 -16.29 -26.75
N ASN A 26 1.75 -16.97 -26.82
CA ASN A 26 1.69 -18.43 -26.75
C ASN A 26 2.33 -19.09 -27.99
N GLU A 27 2.12 -18.52 -29.17
CA GLU A 27 2.76 -18.99 -30.40
C GLU A 27 4.29 -18.87 -30.32
N LEU A 28 4.80 -17.72 -29.86
CA LEU A 28 6.25 -17.53 -29.68
C LEU A 28 6.82 -18.43 -28.58
N TRP A 29 6.10 -18.61 -27.46
CA TRP A 29 6.50 -19.58 -26.42
C TRP A 29 6.70 -20.98 -26.99
N GLN A 30 5.73 -21.47 -27.76
CA GLN A 30 5.78 -22.79 -28.34
C GLN A 30 6.96 -22.94 -29.31
N MET A 31 7.20 -21.93 -30.15
CA MET A 31 8.38 -21.92 -31.05
C MET A 31 9.70 -21.97 -30.28
N MET A 32 9.82 -21.22 -29.19
CA MET A 32 11.02 -21.22 -28.34
C MET A 32 11.21 -22.55 -27.59
N GLU A 33 10.13 -23.18 -27.14
CA GLU A 33 10.13 -24.47 -26.45
C GLU A 33 10.52 -25.62 -27.39
N ASP A 34 9.97 -25.62 -28.60
CA ASP A 34 10.31 -26.60 -29.64
C ASP A 34 11.81 -26.51 -29.99
N LYS A 35 12.32 -25.28 -30.17
CA LYS A 35 13.74 -25.05 -30.47
C LYS A 35 14.66 -25.45 -29.32
N TYR A 36 14.28 -25.13 -28.08
CA TYR A 36 15.02 -25.55 -26.90
C TYR A 36 15.10 -27.09 -26.80
N THR A 37 14.00 -27.77 -27.09
CA THR A 37 13.92 -29.23 -27.05
C THR A 37 14.77 -29.88 -28.15
N GLU A 38 14.79 -29.29 -29.35
CA GLU A 38 15.68 -29.71 -30.44
C GLU A 38 17.16 -29.65 -30.01
N LEU A 39 17.61 -28.50 -29.49
CA LEU A 39 19.00 -28.31 -29.03
C LEU A 39 19.39 -29.25 -27.89
N LYS A 40 18.43 -29.59 -27.02
CA LYS A 40 18.60 -30.60 -25.98
C LYS A 40 18.79 -32.00 -26.54
N ASN A 41 18.04 -32.35 -27.60
CA ASN A 41 18.18 -33.65 -28.29
C ASN A 41 19.49 -33.74 -29.08
N GLU A 42 20.03 -32.61 -29.55
CA GLU A 42 21.37 -32.51 -30.15
C GLU A 42 22.51 -32.64 -29.14
N GLY A 43 22.20 -32.71 -27.84
CA GLY A 43 23.17 -32.91 -26.76
C GLY A 43 23.80 -31.62 -26.22
N LYS A 44 23.27 -30.44 -26.56
CA LYS A 44 23.77 -29.18 -25.99
C LYS A 44 23.46 -29.06 -24.51
N SER A 45 24.31 -28.31 -23.80
CA SER A 45 24.08 -27.98 -22.39
C SER A 45 22.87 -27.04 -22.25
N GLU A 46 22.22 -27.06 -21.08
CA GLU A 46 21.03 -26.23 -20.84
C GLU A 46 21.31 -24.73 -21.01
N ASN A 47 22.43 -24.24 -20.48
CA ASN A 47 22.80 -22.82 -20.60
C ASN A 47 23.10 -22.41 -22.06
N GLU A 48 23.70 -23.30 -22.84
CA GLU A 48 24.00 -23.05 -24.24
C GLU A 48 22.73 -23.08 -25.11
N ALA A 49 21.83 -24.03 -24.84
CA ALA A 49 20.54 -24.11 -25.50
C ALA A 49 19.70 -22.85 -25.25
N VAL A 50 19.62 -22.39 -23.99
CA VAL A 50 18.95 -21.14 -23.62
C VAL A 50 19.54 -19.94 -24.36
N GLY A 51 20.87 -19.78 -24.33
CA GLY A 51 21.54 -18.65 -24.99
C GLY A 51 21.32 -18.64 -26.50
N THR A 52 21.30 -19.83 -27.13
CA THR A 52 21.05 -19.97 -28.57
C THR A 52 19.62 -19.56 -28.92
N VAL A 53 18.62 -20.03 -28.17
CA VAL A 53 17.21 -19.69 -28.39
C VAL A 53 16.99 -18.18 -28.26
N ILE A 54 17.51 -17.54 -27.22
CA ILE A 54 17.36 -16.09 -27.02
C ILE A 54 18.01 -15.31 -28.19
N ALA A 55 19.16 -15.76 -28.69
CA ALA A 55 19.84 -15.11 -29.80
C ALA A 55 19.13 -15.29 -31.16
N GLU A 56 18.45 -16.43 -31.36
CA GLU A 56 17.77 -16.76 -32.62
C GLU A 56 16.46 -16.01 -32.80
N PHE A 57 15.68 -15.84 -31.73
CA PHE A 57 14.40 -15.14 -31.79
C PHE A 57 14.53 -13.61 -31.70
N GLY A 58 15.64 -13.06 -31.20
CA GLY A 58 15.93 -11.63 -31.30
C GLY A 58 14.88 -10.74 -30.62
N ASN A 59 14.75 -9.48 -31.06
CA ASN A 59 13.83 -8.50 -30.44
C ASN A 59 12.40 -8.60 -31.01
N LEU A 60 11.41 -8.14 -30.23
CA LEU A 60 9.99 -8.22 -30.57
C LEU A 60 9.67 -7.49 -31.87
N ASP A 61 10.37 -6.39 -32.16
CA ASP A 61 10.16 -5.59 -33.36
C ASP A 61 10.38 -6.39 -34.66
N GLU A 62 11.27 -7.38 -34.65
CA GLU A 62 11.54 -8.25 -35.80
C GLU A 62 10.44 -9.31 -35.96
N LEU A 63 9.95 -9.86 -34.84
CA LEU A 63 8.93 -10.90 -34.80
C LEU A 63 7.49 -10.36 -34.89
N ALA A 64 7.28 -9.08 -34.63
CA ALA A 64 5.95 -8.46 -34.53
C ALA A 64 5.15 -8.56 -35.83
N GLU A 65 5.85 -8.52 -36.97
CA GLU A 65 5.26 -8.66 -38.30
C GLU A 65 4.75 -10.09 -38.54
N ASP A 66 5.57 -11.08 -38.22
CA ASP A 66 5.25 -12.49 -38.38
C ASP A 66 4.14 -12.96 -37.42
N LEU A 67 4.13 -12.41 -36.20
CA LEU A 67 3.12 -12.70 -35.18
C LEU A 67 1.82 -11.90 -35.35
N GLY A 68 1.72 -11.02 -36.35
CA GLY A 68 0.52 -10.23 -36.62
C GLY A 68 0.19 -9.17 -35.57
N ILE A 69 1.15 -8.86 -34.67
CA ILE A 69 1.00 -7.87 -33.59
C ILE A 69 1.67 -6.53 -33.91
N LYS A 70 2.18 -6.34 -35.12
CA LYS A 70 2.81 -5.09 -35.59
C LYS A 70 1.98 -3.85 -35.28
N GLN A 71 0.65 -3.95 -35.35
CA GLN A 71 -0.27 -2.87 -35.01
C GLN A 71 -0.30 -2.52 -33.51
N PHE A 72 0.00 -3.46 -32.61
CA PHE A 72 0.08 -3.27 -31.17
C PHE A 72 1.49 -2.86 -30.72
N VAL A 73 2.52 -3.33 -31.44
CA VAL A 73 3.92 -2.96 -31.24
C VAL A 73 4.22 -1.55 -31.76
N HIS A 74 3.57 -1.15 -32.87
CA HIS A 74 3.71 0.17 -33.49
C HIS A 74 2.46 1.03 -33.41
N GLN A 75 1.46 0.67 -32.60
CA GLN A 75 0.33 1.58 -32.38
C GLN A 75 0.93 2.90 -31.91
N PRO A 76 0.59 4.05 -32.54
CA PRO A 76 1.11 5.33 -32.11
C PRO A 76 0.58 5.55 -30.70
N ARG A 77 1.43 5.24 -29.73
CA ARG A 77 1.59 5.85 -28.41
C ARG A 77 0.47 6.86 -28.18
N GLN A 78 -0.73 6.38 -27.82
CA GLN A 78 -1.80 7.25 -27.34
C GLN A 78 -1.35 7.70 -25.94
N GLU A 79 -0.57 8.78 -25.95
CA GLU A 79 -0.25 9.67 -24.83
C GLU A 79 0.32 9.05 -23.54
N GLN A 80 1.13 7.99 -23.61
CA GLN A 80 2.02 7.61 -22.49
C GLN A 80 3.48 7.50 -22.97
N THR A 81 4.07 8.70 -22.98
CA THR A 81 5.47 9.18 -22.92
C THR A 81 6.70 8.36 -23.44
N PRO A 82 7.77 9.07 -23.89
CA PRO A 82 8.87 8.52 -24.68
C PRO A 82 9.91 7.61 -23.98
N ASN A 83 9.93 7.48 -22.65
CA ASN A 83 11.05 6.85 -21.92
C ASN A 83 10.54 5.96 -20.78
N ALA A 84 9.98 4.78 -21.08
CA ALA A 84 9.75 3.78 -20.03
C ALA A 84 11.10 3.15 -19.66
N VAL A 85 11.71 3.67 -18.61
CA VAL A 85 12.96 3.11 -18.07
C VAL A 85 12.57 1.91 -17.22
N SER A 86 13.08 0.73 -17.58
CA SER A 86 12.91 -0.46 -16.75
C SER A 86 13.66 -0.26 -15.43
N LEU A 87 12.95 -0.39 -14.31
CA LEU A 87 13.57 -0.26 -12.99
C LEU A 87 14.40 -1.50 -12.70
N SER A 88 15.66 -1.31 -12.29
CA SER A 88 16.52 -2.42 -11.90
C SER A 88 16.03 -3.05 -10.60
N MET A 89 16.29 -4.34 -10.43
CA MET A 89 16.11 -5.05 -9.17
C MET A 89 16.82 -4.38 -8.00
N GLU A 90 17.98 -3.76 -8.25
CA GLU A 90 18.75 -3.03 -7.25
C GLU A 90 17.98 -1.78 -6.77
N ASP A 91 17.41 -1.01 -7.69
CA ASP A 91 16.63 0.20 -7.41
C ASP A 91 15.37 -0.14 -6.62
N VAL A 92 14.69 -1.24 -6.97
CA VAL A 92 13.52 -1.74 -6.23
C VAL A 92 13.89 -2.11 -4.79
N ARG A 93 14.99 -2.84 -4.58
CA ARG A 93 15.45 -3.20 -3.23
C ARG A 93 15.83 -1.96 -2.43
N GLN A 94 16.49 -1.00 -3.05
CA GLN A 94 16.86 0.26 -2.41
C GLN A 94 15.59 1.03 -2.01
N PHE A 95 14.63 1.18 -2.92
CA PHE A 95 13.34 1.81 -2.64
C PHE A 95 12.62 1.12 -1.48
N LEU A 96 12.49 -0.21 -1.49
CA LEU A 96 11.81 -0.95 -0.41
C LEU A 96 12.50 -0.73 0.95
N ARG A 97 13.83 -0.70 0.97
CA ARG A 97 14.61 -0.46 2.19
C ARG A 97 14.41 0.97 2.71
N GLU A 98 14.46 1.96 1.82
CA GLU A 98 14.25 3.36 2.17
C GLU A 98 12.81 3.65 2.58
N HIS A 99 11.83 3.10 1.86
CA HIS A 99 10.41 3.17 2.18
C HIS A 99 10.11 2.50 3.53
N SER A 100 10.73 1.36 3.83
CA SER A 100 10.60 0.70 5.14
C SER A 100 11.14 1.57 6.27
N ARG A 101 12.27 2.27 6.05
CA ARG A 101 12.83 3.21 7.03
C ARG A 101 11.94 4.44 7.19
N HIS A 102 11.43 4.97 6.08
CA HIS A 102 10.48 6.07 6.06
C HIS A 102 9.22 5.74 6.88
N SER A 103 8.67 4.54 6.68
CA SER A 103 7.50 4.01 7.41
C SER A 103 7.74 3.99 8.92
N TYR A 104 8.93 3.58 9.36
CA TYR A 104 9.29 3.57 10.78
C TYR A 104 9.37 4.98 11.38
N PHE A 105 10.01 5.94 10.69
CA PHE A 105 10.06 7.33 11.16
C PHE A 105 8.67 7.98 11.22
N VAL A 106 7.80 7.70 10.26
CA VAL A 106 6.41 8.18 10.28
C VAL A 106 5.65 7.61 11.48
N ALA A 107 5.70 6.29 11.68
CA ALA A 107 5.06 5.64 12.82
C ALA A 107 5.60 6.16 14.16
N LEU A 108 6.93 6.29 14.30
CA LEU A 108 7.59 6.79 15.50
C LEU A 108 7.18 8.23 15.82
N SER A 109 7.01 9.07 14.80
CA SER A 109 6.60 10.45 14.99
C SER A 109 5.15 10.55 15.48
N VAL A 110 4.23 9.78 14.88
CA VAL A 110 2.84 9.69 15.34
C VAL A 110 2.78 9.16 16.77
N PHE A 111 3.60 8.16 17.10
CA PHE A 111 3.74 7.66 18.47
C PHE A 111 4.19 8.76 19.45
N LEU A 112 5.23 9.54 19.11
CA LEU A 112 5.72 10.63 19.94
C LEU A 112 4.67 11.75 20.11
N PHE A 113 3.85 12.02 19.10
CA PHE A 113 2.77 13.00 19.22
C PHE A 113 1.69 12.55 20.21
N ILE A 114 1.27 11.29 20.14
CA ILE A 114 0.29 10.77 21.10
C ILE A 114 0.91 10.72 22.51
N LEU A 115 2.16 10.27 22.62
CA LEU A 115 2.88 10.20 23.90
C LEU A 115 3.14 11.59 24.51
N SER A 116 3.27 12.63 23.69
CA SER A 116 3.48 14.01 24.18
C SER A 116 2.34 14.48 25.08
N ALA A 117 1.10 14.09 24.76
CA ALA A 117 -0.08 14.43 25.56
C ALA A 117 -0.11 13.70 26.92
N CYS A 118 0.66 12.62 27.08
CA CYS A 118 0.80 11.95 28.36
C CYS A 118 1.64 12.76 29.36
N CYS A 119 2.60 13.56 28.89
CA CYS A 119 3.52 14.28 29.76
C CYS A 119 2.81 15.27 30.71
N PRO A 120 1.89 16.14 30.24
CA PRO A 120 1.13 17.01 31.14
C PRO A 120 0.21 16.24 32.10
N ILE A 121 -0.35 15.10 31.66
CA ILE A 121 -1.26 14.29 32.50
C ILE A 121 -0.52 13.70 33.70
N PHE A 122 0.63 13.05 33.47
CA PHE A 122 1.42 12.46 34.54
C PHE A 122 2.03 13.51 35.47
N PHE A 123 2.53 14.62 34.91
CA PHE A 123 3.12 15.69 35.71
C PHE A 123 2.07 16.46 36.53
N GLY A 124 0.87 16.67 35.98
CA GLY A 124 -0.26 17.25 36.72
C GLY A 124 -0.70 16.39 37.90
N ALA A 125 -0.91 15.09 37.68
CA ALA A 125 -1.23 14.15 38.77
C ALA A 125 -0.15 14.12 39.87
N ALA A 126 1.13 14.20 39.48
CA ALA A 126 2.25 14.28 40.43
C ALA A 126 2.32 15.63 41.18
N ALA A 127 1.90 16.73 40.53
CA ALA A 127 1.84 18.06 41.12
C ALA A 127 0.76 18.14 42.21
N ASP A 128 -0.42 17.56 41.96
CA ASP A 128 -1.54 17.54 42.90
C ASP A 128 -1.22 16.78 44.21
N THR A 129 -0.29 15.81 44.13
CA THR A 129 0.17 15.03 45.30
C THR A 129 1.31 15.71 46.05
N SER A 130 2.06 16.60 45.39
CA SER A 130 3.31 17.14 45.92
C SER A 130 3.10 18.47 46.66
N LEU A 131 3.43 18.51 47.95
CA LEU A 131 3.39 19.72 48.79
C LEU A 131 4.37 20.84 48.36
N ARG A 132 5.23 20.61 47.35
CA ARG A 132 6.32 21.53 46.97
C ARG A 132 6.23 21.88 45.48
N SER A 133 5.96 23.16 45.21
CA SER A 133 5.95 23.84 43.90
C SER A 133 5.18 23.10 42.80
N SER A 134 3.84 23.07 42.91
CA SER A 134 2.92 22.62 41.86
C SER A 134 3.23 23.29 40.50
N ASP A 135 3.46 24.60 40.52
CA ASP A 135 3.57 25.41 39.31
C ASP A 135 4.78 25.06 38.44
N VAL A 136 5.88 24.58 39.04
CA VAL A 136 7.07 24.20 38.26
C VAL A 136 6.95 22.80 37.66
N LEU A 137 6.20 21.90 38.31
CA LEU A 137 5.95 20.55 37.79
C LEU A 137 5.01 20.62 36.57
N ASP A 138 3.93 21.39 36.68
CA ASP A 138 2.99 21.60 35.57
C ASP A 138 3.67 22.25 34.36
N ALA A 139 4.45 23.31 34.61
CA ALA A 139 5.25 23.95 33.57
C ALA A 139 6.23 22.97 32.91
N SER A 140 6.87 22.09 33.70
CA SER A 140 7.81 21.11 33.17
C SER A 140 7.14 20.05 32.27
N GLY A 141 5.90 19.65 32.58
CA GLY A 141 5.11 18.73 31.75
C GLY A 141 4.79 19.31 30.36
N ILE A 142 4.41 20.58 30.32
CA ILE A 142 4.14 21.31 29.06
C ILE A 142 5.42 21.49 28.24
N ILE A 143 6.54 21.88 28.89
CA ILE A 143 7.83 22.00 28.20
C ILE A 143 8.23 20.66 27.58
N LEU A 144 8.09 19.56 28.32
CA LEU A 144 8.41 18.22 27.83
C LEU A 144 7.53 17.84 26.63
N MET A 145 6.21 18.14 26.67
CA MET A 145 5.30 17.93 25.55
C MET A 145 5.82 18.58 24.25
N PHE A 146 6.22 19.86 24.31
CA PHE A 146 6.75 20.56 23.14
C PHE A 146 8.07 19.97 22.64
N VAL A 147 8.92 19.45 23.52
CA VAL A 147 10.15 18.74 23.12
C VAL A 147 9.82 17.47 22.33
N PHE A 148 8.88 16.66 22.81
CA PHE A 148 8.42 15.46 22.09
C PHE A 148 7.83 15.80 20.72
N ILE A 149 7.01 16.86 20.64
CA ILE A 149 6.44 17.35 19.39
C ILE A 149 7.54 17.82 18.44
N ALA A 150 8.51 18.62 18.91
CA ALA A 150 9.61 19.11 18.09
C ALA A 150 10.45 17.97 17.50
N ILE A 151 10.73 16.94 18.30
CA ILE A 151 11.43 15.73 17.87
C ILE A 151 10.61 14.98 16.82
N GLY A 152 9.31 14.76 17.05
CA GLY A 152 8.42 14.07 16.11
C GLY A 152 8.28 14.80 14.78
N VAL A 153 8.11 16.12 14.79
CA VAL A 153 8.06 16.94 13.56
C VAL A 153 9.39 16.88 12.83
N GLY A 154 10.52 16.98 13.54
CA GLY A 154 11.86 16.86 12.94
C GLY A 154 12.07 15.53 12.23
N MET A 155 11.66 14.42 12.85
CA MET A 155 11.71 13.10 12.23
C MET A 155 10.80 12.98 11.00
N LEU A 156 9.57 13.50 11.05
CA LEU A 156 8.67 13.49 9.89
C LEU A 156 9.22 14.28 8.72
N VAL A 157 9.70 15.50 8.96
CA VAL A 157 10.22 16.37 7.90
C VAL A 157 11.45 15.72 7.26
N TYR A 158 12.39 15.24 8.06
CA TYR A 158 13.57 14.53 7.56
C TYR A 158 13.18 13.30 6.72
N SER A 159 12.24 12.49 7.22
CA SER A 159 11.76 11.29 6.55
C SER A 159 11.10 11.61 5.21
N ASN A 160 10.30 12.68 5.14
CA ASN A 160 9.66 13.14 3.89
C ASN A 160 10.66 13.68 2.89
N VAL A 161 11.68 14.43 3.33
CA VAL A 161 12.74 14.94 2.44
C VAL A 161 13.54 13.80 1.83
N CYS A 162 13.90 12.77 2.62
CA CYS A 162 14.57 11.58 2.07
C CYS A 162 13.68 10.83 1.07
N MET A 163 12.38 10.68 1.37
CA MET A 163 11.44 10.00 0.48
C MET A 163 11.17 10.80 -0.81
N GLY A 164 11.31 12.12 -0.76
CA GLY A 164 11.10 13.02 -1.91
C GLY A 164 11.98 12.70 -3.13
N HIS A 165 13.15 12.09 -2.94
CA HIS A 165 13.99 11.62 -4.06
C HIS A 165 13.29 10.56 -4.91
N TRP A 166 12.51 9.69 -4.28
CA TRP A 166 11.79 8.59 -4.93
C TRP A 166 10.42 9.00 -5.48
N LYS A 167 10.00 10.25 -5.25
CA LYS A 167 8.73 10.76 -5.79
C LYS A 167 8.70 10.73 -7.32
N HIS A 168 9.87 10.81 -7.95
CA HIS A 168 9.98 10.64 -9.39
C HIS A 168 9.54 9.25 -9.87
N LEU A 169 9.62 8.21 -9.04
CA LEU A 169 9.11 6.88 -9.40
C LEU A 169 7.58 6.85 -9.43
N GLU A 170 6.91 7.62 -8.57
CA GLU A 170 5.44 7.72 -8.55
C GLU A 170 4.91 8.62 -9.69
N GLU A 171 5.69 9.63 -10.08
CA GLU A 171 5.33 10.60 -11.13
C GLU A 171 5.84 10.21 -12.53
N GLY A 172 6.82 9.29 -12.59
CA GLY A 172 7.50 8.86 -13.80
C GLY A 172 6.91 7.60 -14.41
N ASN A 173 7.15 7.41 -15.71
CA ASN A 173 6.63 6.28 -16.48
C ASN A 173 7.55 5.05 -16.33
N PHE A 174 7.78 4.60 -15.09
CA PHE A 174 8.66 3.46 -14.80
C PHE A 174 7.91 2.13 -14.90
N VAL A 175 8.60 1.09 -15.35
CA VAL A 175 8.05 -0.26 -15.46
C VAL A 175 9.02 -1.24 -14.80
N THR A 176 8.50 -2.21 -14.04
CA THR A 176 9.30 -3.29 -13.45
C THR A 176 9.34 -4.49 -14.37
N ASP A 177 10.51 -5.12 -14.50
CA ASP A 177 10.66 -6.38 -15.24
C ASP A 177 9.86 -7.52 -14.56
N PHE A 178 9.58 -8.60 -15.31
CA PHE A 178 8.83 -9.76 -14.80
C PHE A 178 9.49 -10.37 -13.57
N ALA A 179 10.80 -10.63 -13.63
CA ALA A 179 11.55 -11.19 -12.50
C ALA A 179 11.52 -10.30 -11.25
N THR A 180 11.52 -8.98 -11.44
CA THR A 180 11.43 -8.00 -10.36
C THR A 180 10.02 -7.92 -9.79
N THR A 181 8.99 -7.99 -10.63
CA THR A 181 7.57 -8.00 -10.23
C THR A 181 7.24 -9.26 -9.44
N ASP A 182 7.71 -10.43 -9.88
CA ASP A 182 7.55 -11.70 -9.18
C ASP A 182 8.23 -11.68 -7.80
N TYR A 183 9.44 -11.13 -7.71
CA TYR A 183 10.12 -10.92 -6.44
C TYR A 183 9.34 -10.00 -5.48
N ILE A 184 8.83 -8.86 -5.97
CA ILE A 184 8.01 -7.94 -5.15
C ILE A 184 6.76 -8.66 -4.65
N HIS A 185 6.11 -9.44 -5.51
CA HIS A 185 4.92 -10.20 -5.15
C HIS A 185 5.21 -11.25 -4.07
N HIS A 186 6.30 -12.01 -4.24
CA HIS A 186 6.74 -13.01 -3.26
C HIS A 186 7.05 -12.39 -1.89
N GLU A 187 7.79 -11.27 -1.86
CA GLU A 187 8.06 -10.52 -0.63
C GLU A 187 6.79 -9.95 0.00
N MET A 188 5.88 -9.41 -0.82
CA MET A 188 4.60 -8.90 -0.36
C MET A 188 3.74 -10.00 0.26
N GLU A 189 3.65 -11.18 -0.37
CA GLU A 189 2.90 -12.32 0.17
C GLU A 189 3.45 -12.79 1.52
N HIS A 190 4.77 -12.86 1.64
CA HIS A 190 5.40 -13.17 2.92
C HIS A 190 5.04 -12.12 3.98
N TYR A 191 5.02 -10.83 3.60
CA TYR A 191 4.65 -9.74 4.49
C TYR A 191 3.14 -9.64 4.80
N LYS A 192 2.23 -10.15 3.95
CA LYS A 192 0.76 -10.08 4.19
C LYS A 192 0.36 -10.66 5.55
N SER A 193 0.95 -11.79 5.93
CA SER A 193 0.70 -12.43 7.23
C SER A 193 1.12 -11.53 8.40
N THR A 194 2.31 -10.94 8.30
CA THR A 194 2.85 -10.00 9.28
C THR A 194 2.03 -8.72 9.33
N HIS A 195 1.60 -8.22 8.19
CA HIS A 195 0.75 -7.03 8.08
C HIS A 195 -0.58 -7.23 8.82
N ALA A 196 -1.25 -8.36 8.57
CA ALA A 196 -2.49 -8.72 9.24
C ALA A 196 -2.29 -8.89 10.76
N LEU A 197 -1.18 -9.51 11.19
CA LEU A 197 -0.85 -9.68 12.60
C LEU A 197 -0.62 -8.33 13.29
N LEU A 198 0.22 -7.45 12.73
CA LEU A 198 0.48 -6.13 13.33
C LEU A 198 -0.79 -5.26 13.37
N LEU A 199 -1.60 -5.31 12.31
CA LEU A 199 -2.85 -4.57 12.23
C LEU A 199 -3.85 -5.05 13.29
N THR A 200 -4.03 -6.37 13.41
CA THR A 200 -4.95 -6.97 14.40
C THR A 200 -4.48 -6.70 15.83
N ILE A 201 -3.19 -6.86 16.12
CA ILE A 201 -2.64 -6.51 17.45
C ILE A 201 -2.83 -5.04 17.74
N GLY A 202 -2.56 -4.14 16.78
CA GLY A 202 -2.74 -2.70 16.96
C GLY A 202 -4.18 -2.31 17.27
N ILE A 203 -5.15 -2.87 16.53
CA ILE A 203 -6.59 -2.66 16.77
C ILE A 203 -7.00 -3.21 18.14
N MET A 204 -6.56 -4.43 18.49
CA MET A 204 -6.85 -5.02 19.80
C MET A 204 -6.29 -4.17 20.95
N LEU A 205 -5.09 -3.60 20.79
CA LEU A 205 -4.48 -2.72 21.79
C LEU A 205 -5.28 -1.42 21.97
N CYS A 206 -5.78 -0.84 20.87
CA CYS A 206 -6.65 0.33 20.92
C CYS A 206 -7.99 0.02 21.62
N ILE A 207 -8.61 -1.14 21.36
CA ILE A 207 -9.84 -1.56 22.05
C ILE A 207 -9.57 -1.81 23.54
N LEU A 208 -8.47 -2.49 23.85
CA LEU A 208 -8.06 -2.80 25.21
C LEU A 208 -7.58 -1.57 26.01
N SER A 209 -7.35 -0.43 25.35
CA SER A 209 -6.91 0.80 26.00
C SER A 209 -7.89 1.34 27.05
N VAL A 210 -9.15 0.90 27.02
CA VAL A 210 -10.19 1.27 28.00
C VAL A 210 -10.10 0.42 29.29
N VAL A 211 -9.39 -0.71 29.26
CA VAL A 211 -9.27 -1.62 30.42
C VAL A 211 -8.49 -1.00 31.60
N PRO A 212 -7.35 -0.31 31.41
CA PRO A 212 -6.62 0.29 32.52
C PRO A 212 -7.47 1.28 33.35
N PRO A 213 -8.23 2.23 32.76
CA PRO A 213 -9.15 3.07 33.53
C PRO A 213 -10.18 2.29 34.35
N ILE A 214 -10.83 1.28 33.75
CA ILE A 214 -11.86 0.48 34.44
C ILE A 214 -11.28 -0.27 35.64
N LEU A 215 -10.08 -0.85 35.46
CA LEU A 215 -9.40 -1.57 36.53
C LEU A 215 -8.93 -0.63 37.64
N LEU A 216 -8.43 0.55 37.29
CA LEU A 216 -7.98 1.55 38.27
C LEU A 216 -9.17 2.15 39.04
N ASP A 217 -10.29 2.42 38.37
CA ASP A 217 -11.54 2.87 39.01
C ASP A 217 -12.09 1.82 40.00
N ALA A 218 -12.11 0.55 39.61
CA ALA A 218 -12.51 -0.53 40.53
C ALA A 218 -11.52 -0.75 41.69
N ALA A 219 -10.23 -0.45 41.47
CA ALA A 219 -9.16 -0.58 42.46
C ALA A 219 -9.00 0.67 43.35
N SER A 220 -9.71 1.76 43.09
CA SER A 220 -9.66 3.03 43.85
C SER A 220 -9.94 2.86 45.35
N SER A 221 -10.61 1.79 45.75
CA SER A 221 -10.75 1.40 47.17
C SER A 221 -9.44 0.96 47.86
N PHE A 222 -8.37 0.69 47.10
CA PHE A 222 -7.08 0.15 47.57
C PHE A 222 -5.86 0.92 47.02
N ALA A 223 -5.98 1.63 45.90
CA ALA A 223 -4.91 2.41 45.28
C ALA A 223 -4.91 3.89 45.73
N ALA A 224 -3.73 4.53 45.70
CA ALA A 224 -3.58 5.96 46.00
C ALA A 224 -4.23 6.83 44.90
N ASP A 225 -4.97 7.87 45.28
CA ASP A 225 -5.69 8.85 44.41
C ASP A 225 -4.88 9.25 43.14
N THR A 226 -3.56 9.33 43.28
CA THR A 226 -2.59 9.61 42.20
C THR A 226 -2.67 8.68 40.96
N LEU A 227 -3.05 7.41 41.16
CA LEU A 227 -3.12 6.42 40.09
C LEU A 227 -4.40 6.59 39.27
N GLU A 228 -5.47 7.10 39.89
CA GLU A 228 -6.73 7.42 39.23
C GLU A 228 -6.52 8.60 38.26
N ASP A 229 -5.82 9.65 38.71
CA ASP A 229 -5.50 10.82 37.88
C ASP A 229 -4.58 10.46 36.70
N CYS A 230 -3.76 9.42 36.85
CA CYS A 230 -2.89 8.90 35.79
C CYS A 230 -3.61 7.99 34.76
N SER A 231 -4.85 7.60 35.03
CA SER A 231 -5.59 6.61 34.21
C SER A 231 -5.69 7.02 32.74
N ALA A 232 -5.97 8.30 32.48
CA ALA A 232 -6.02 8.86 31.12
C ALA A 232 -4.68 8.75 30.38
N GLY A 233 -3.55 8.90 31.09
CA GLY A 233 -2.21 8.73 30.52
C GLY A 233 -1.94 7.29 30.08
N PHE A 234 -2.43 6.29 30.83
CA PHE A 234 -2.31 4.89 30.45
C PHE A 234 -3.11 4.54 29.20
N VAL A 235 -4.32 5.10 29.03
CA VAL A 235 -5.11 4.94 27.78
C VAL A 235 -4.28 5.39 26.58
N LEU A 236 -3.73 6.59 26.67
CA LEU A 236 -2.95 7.18 25.57
C LEU A 236 -1.69 6.38 25.25
N ILE A 237 -1.03 5.77 26.24
CA ILE A 237 0.12 4.88 25.99
C ILE A 237 -0.30 3.64 25.19
N PHE A 238 -1.39 2.98 25.57
CA PHE A 238 -1.91 1.83 24.83
C PHE A 238 -2.32 2.21 23.41
N VAL A 239 -3.03 3.34 23.26
CA VAL A 239 -3.40 3.87 21.94
C VAL A 239 -2.16 4.21 21.12
N ALA A 240 -1.14 4.83 21.70
CA ALA A 240 0.09 5.19 21.00
C ALA A 240 0.79 3.94 20.43
N ILE A 241 0.94 2.89 21.22
CA ILE A 241 1.54 1.62 20.77
C ILE A 241 0.67 0.97 19.68
N GLY A 242 -0.66 0.98 19.84
CA GLY A 242 -1.59 0.42 18.86
C GLY A 242 -1.50 1.14 17.52
N VAL A 243 -1.55 2.47 17.53
CA VAL A 243 -1.42 3.31 16.34
C VAL A 243 -0.04 3.15 15.70
N PHE A 244 1.04 3.05 16.48
CA PHE A 244 2.39 2.79 15.96
C PHE A 244 2.43 1.51 15.11
N LEU A 245 1.86 0.41 15.62
CA LEU A 245 1.81 -0.88 14.91
C LEU A 245 0.94 -0.80 13.65
N ILE A 246 -0.18 -0.09 13.70
CA ILE A 246 -1.07 0.11 12.54
C ILE A 246 -0.35 0.92 11.45
N VAL A 247 0.27 2.04 11.81
CA VAL A 247 0.93 2.95 10.86
C VAL A 247 2.13 2.28 10.20
N ILE A 248 3.02 1.65 10.98
CA ILE A 248 4.22 1.00 10.42
C ILE A 248 3.82 -0.12 9.45
N SER A 249 2.79 -0.91 9.82
CA SER A 249 2.30 -2.03 9.02
C SER A 249 1.64 -1.55 7.72
N SER A 250 0.81 -0.51 7.81
CA SER A 250 0.07 0.04 6.66
C SER A 250 0.98 0.77 5.68
N MET A 251 1.93 1.56 6.18
CA MET A 251 2.89 2.26 5.33
C MET A 251 3.78 1.26 4.58
N ARG A 252 4.30 0.22 5.26
CA ARG A 252 5.13 -0.78 4.59
C ARG A 252 4.37 -1.52 3.49
N MET A 253 3.10 -1.87 3.74
CA MET A 253 2.22 -2.45 2.71
C MET A 253 1.98 -1.48 1.53
N GLY A 254 1.88 -0.18 1.83
CA GLY A 254 1.77 0.88 0.83
C GLY A 254 2.94 0.87 -0.16
N GLY A 255 4.18 0.73 0.31
CA GLY A 255 5.36 0.72 -0.56
C GLY A 255 5.37 -0.41 -1.59
N TYR A 256 4.96 -1.62 -1.19
CA TYR A 256 4.80 -2.75 -2.13
C TYR A 256 3.71 -2.47 -3.16
N ARG A 257 2.57 -1.93 -2.72
CA ARG A 257 1.47 -1.57 -3.61
C ARG A 257 1.86 -0.49 -4.61
N THR A 258 2.64 0.52 -4.19
CA THR A 258 3.15 1.57 -5.08
C THR A 258 3.99 0.97 -6.21
N LEU A 259 4.93 0.07 -5.89
CA LEU A 259 5.75 -0.60 -6.92
C LEU A 259 4.94 -1.49 -7.86
N LEU A 260 3.98 -2.24 -7.33
CA LEU A 260 3.09 -3.08 -8.16
C LEU A 260 2.15 -2.23 -9.03
N HIS A 261 1.82 -1.00 -8.60
CA HIS A 261 1.02 -0.06 -9.39
C HIS A 261 1.77 0.56 -10.56
N LEU A 262 3.11 0.50 -10.57
CA LEU A 262 3.92 0.96 -11.71
C LEU A 262 3.63 0.14 -12.97
N ASN A 263 3.25 -1.14 -12.81
CA ASN A 263 2.80 -1.94 -13.92
C ASN A 263 1.34 -1.60 -14.23
N ASN A 264 1.10 -1.03 -15.42
CA ASN A 264 -0.21 -0.54 -15.83
C ASN A 264 -1.18 -1.74 -16.00
N GLN A 265 -2.40 -1.60 -15.49
CA GLN A 265 -3.45 -2.63 -15.55
C GLN A 265 -3.83 -3.05 -16.97
N ASN A 266 -3.58 -2.18 -17.96
CA ASN A 266 -3.92 -2.44 -19.36
C ASN A 266 -2.82 -3.16 -20.14
N THR A 267 -1.64 -3.39 -19.54
CA THR A 267 -0.55 -4.15 -20.16
C THR A 267 -0.53 -5.58 -19.64
N ILE A 268 0.13 -6.48 -20.37
CA ILE A 268 0.30 -7.89 -19.95
C ILE A 268 0.99 -7.96 -18.58
N GLY A 269 1.85 -7.02 -18.25
CA GLY A 269 2.46 -6.87 -16.94
C GLY A 269 1.46 -6.71 -15.77
N GLY A 270 0.35 -6.00 -15.98
CA GLY A 270 -0.69 -5.81 -14.96
C GLY A 270 -1.44 -7.09 -14.58
N ASN A 271 -1.47 -8.10 -15.45
CA ASN A 271 -2.09 -9.41 -15.15
C ASN A 271 -1.32 -10.21 -14.10
N TYR A 272 -0.08 -9.84 -13.79
CA TYR A 272 0.71 -10.48 -12.75
C TYR A 272 0.46 -9.91 -11.34
N VAL A 273 -0.41 -8.91 -11.21
CA VAL A 273 -0.78 -8.31 -9.92
C VAL A 273 -2.21 -8.73 -9.54
N PRO A 274 -2.39 -9.77 -8.69
CA PRO A 274 -3.74 -10.29 -8.37
C PRO A 274 -4.65 -9.25 -7.71
N GLU A 275 -4.07 -8.29 -6.97
CA GLU A 275 -4.82 -7.21 -6.31
C GLU A 275 -5.42 -6.20 -7.31
N GLN A 276 -4.91 -6.15 -8.56
CA GLN A 276 -5.46 -5.32 -9.63
C GLN A 276 -6.55 -6.04 -10.44
N GLN A 277 -6.51 -7.37 -10.52
CA GLN A 277 -7.45 -8.19 -11.28
C GLN A 277 -8.88 -8.17 -10.69
N ASP A 278 -9.00 -7.95 -9.37
CA ASP A 278 -10.28 -7.86 -8.66
C ASP A 278 -10.98 -6.49 -8.78
N ARG A 279 -10.29 -5.44 -9.28
CA ARG A 279 -10.98 -4.17 -9.58
C ARG A 279 -11.73 -4.33 -10.89
N GLN A 280 -13.04 -4.54 -10.78
CA GLN A 280 -13.94 -4.63 -11.94
C GLN A 280 -13.67 -3.48 -12.92
N GLN A 281 -13.20 -3.86 -14.10
CA GLN A 281 -12.95 -2.97 -15.22
C GLN A 281 -14.31 -2.50 -15.74
N TYR A 282 -14.75 -1.31 -15.33
CA TYR A 282 -15.95 -0.70 -15.90
C TYR A 282 -15.64 -0.36 -17.36
N HIS A 283 -16.25 -1.07 -18.29
CA HIS A 283 -16.05 -0.87 -19.74
C HIS A 283 -16.39 0.57 -20.18
N ASN A 284 -17.23 1.27 -19.39
CA ASN A 284 -17.63 2.66 -19.61
C ASN A 284 -16.95 3.61 -18.61
N SER A 285 -16.12 4.53 -19.12
CA SER A 285 -15.43 5.56 -18.33
C SER A 285 -16.38 6.47 -17.54
N THR A 286 -17.59 6.69 -18.05
CA THR A 286 -18.66 7.43 -17.37
C THR A 286 -19.16 6.72 -16.11
N LEU A 287 -19.23 5.39 -16.11
CA LEU A 287 -19.69 4.63 -14.95
C LEU A 287 -18.62 4.60 -13.85
N ALA A 288 -17.34 4.54 -14.24
CA ALA A 288 -16.21 4.64 -13.32
C ALA A 288 -16.17 6.01 -12.61
N ALA A 289 -16.45 7.10 -13.35
CA ALA A 289 -16.55 8.45 -12.80
C ALA A 289 -17.77 8.60 -11.85
N ILE A 290 -18.90 7.98 -12.17
CA ILE A 290 -20.07 8.00 -11.27
C ILE A 290 -19.77 7.22 -9.98
N MET A 291 -19.11 6.06 -10.07
CA MET A 291 -18.77 5.26 -8.90
C MET A 291 -17.69 5.87 -8.01
N SER A 292 -16.74 6.62 -8.57
CA SER A 292 -15.72 7.30 -7.76
C SER A 292 -16.31 8.41 -6.88
N VAL A 293 -17.39 9.05 -7.35
CA VAL A 293 -18.08 10.13 -6.64
C VAL A 293 -19.22 9.61 -5.75
N TYR A 294 -19.73 8.40 -6.01
CA TYR A 294 -20.87 7.80 -5.32
C TYR A 294 -20.80 7.89 -3.79
N TRP A 295 -19.75 7.32 -3.19
CA TRP A 295 -19.59 7.28 -1.73
C TRP A 295 -19.48 8.67 -1.08
N PRO A 296 -18.65 9.61 -1.58
CA PRO A 296 -18.65 11.00 -1.14
C PRO A 296 -20.01 11.71 -1.25
N THR A 297 -20.80 11.39 -2.27
CA THR A 297 -22.14 12.01 -2.44
C THR A 297 -23.12 11.50 -1.41
N ILE A 298 -23.11 10.19 -1.16
CA ILE A 298 -23.95 9.55 -0.14
C ILE A 298 -23.60 10.04 1.26
N THR A 299 -22.31 10.19 1.58
CA THR A 299 -21.90 10.75 2.88
C THR A 299 -22.31 12.21 3.02
N CYS A 300 -22.22 13.01 1.95
CA CYS A 300 -22.72 14.38 1.95
C CYS A 300 -24.25 14.43 2.18
N LEU A 301 -25.03 13.59 1.49
CA LEU A 301 -26.47 13.47 1.69
C LEU A 301 -26.84 13.03 3.10
N TYR A 302 -26.11 12.04 3.64
CA TYR A 302 -26.26 11.58 5.01
C TYR A 302 -26.02 12.73 6.00
N LEU A 303 -24.90 13.46 5.85
CA LEU A 303 -24.56 14.57 6.73
C LEU A 303 -25.59 15.71 6.63
N ILE A 304 -25.99 16.11 5.42
CA ILE A 304 -27.02 17.15 5.23
C ILE A 304 -28.33 16.73 5.92
N TRP A 305 -28.78 15.49 5.72
CA TRP A 305 -29.98 14.97 6.37
C TRP A 305 -29.82 14.96 7.90
N SER A 306 -28.75 14.36 8.41
CA SER A 306 -28.48 14.25 9.84
C SER A 306 -28.40 15.60 10.54
N PHE A 307 -27.77 16.60 9.93
CA PHE A 307 -27.68 17.95 10.48
C PHE A 307 -28.98 18.75 10.37
N LEU A 308 -29.80 18.56 9.32
CA LEU A 308 -31.10 19.23 9.22
C LEU A 308 -32.12 18.68 10.23
N SER A 309 -32.06 17.37 10.47
CA SER A 309 -33.11 16.65 11.20
C SER A 309 -32.74 16.40 12.67
N PHE A 310 -31.45 16.43 13.02
CA PHE A 310 -30.90 16.00 14.32
C PHE A 310 -31.28 14.56 14.75
N ASP A 311 -31.95 13.80 13.90
CA ASP A 311 -32.39 12.42 14.12
C ASP A 311 -31.36 11.39 13.66
N TRP A 312 -30.17 11.42 14.29
CA TRP A 312 -29.04 10.53 13.98
C TRP A 312 -29.37 9.03 14.06
N TRP A 313 -30.41 8.67 14.81
CA TRP A 313 -30.89 7.30 14.99
C TRP A 313 -31.67 6.74 13.78
N ILE A 314 -32.25 7.60 12.92
CA ILE A 314 -32.94 7.18 11.67
C ILE A 314 -32.02 7.31 10.46
N THR A 315 -31.21 8.37 10.40
CA THR A 315 -30.46 8.73 9.19
C THR A 315 -29.44 7.68 8.76
N TRP A 316 -29.07 6.76 9.66
CA TRP A 316 -28.20 5.63 9.32
C TRP A 316 -28.76 4.70 8.24
N ILE A 317 -30.08 4.72 7.98
CA ILE A 317 -30.75 3.93 6.92
C ILE A 317 -30.23 4.27 5.52
N VAL A 318 -29.65 5.45 5.33
CA VAL A 318 -29.02 5.86 4.07
C VAL A 318 -27.92 4.88 3.66
N TRP A 319 -27.16 4.32 4.61
CA TRP A 319 -26.06 3.40 4.33
C TRP A 319 -26.49 2.07 3.70
N PRO A 320 -27.45 1.30 4.27
CA PRO A 320 -27.92 0.06 3.64
C PRO A 320 -28.62 0.31 2.30
N ILE A 321 -29.37 1.40 2.15
CA ILE A 321 -30.00 1.76 0.86
C ILE A 321 -28.91 2.04 -0.20
N ALA A 322 -27.88 2.80 0.16
CA ALA A 322 -26.76 3.08 -0.73
C ALA A 322 -26.00 1.81 -1.14
N ALA A 323 -25.80 0.86 -0.22
CA ALA A 323 -25.16 -0.41 -0.57
C ALA A 323 -25.98 -1.23 -1.59
N ILE A 324 -27.31 -1.24 -1.46
CA ILE A 324 -28.21 -1.93 -2.40
C ILE A 324 -28.16 -1.28 -3.79
N VAL A 325 -28.21 0.06 -3.85
CA VAL A 325 -28.13 0.82 -5.10
C VAL A 325 -26.78 0.59 -5.79
N GLU A 326 -25.68 0.56 -5.04
CA GLU A 326 -24.35 0.27 -5.58
C GLU A 326 -24.29 -1.13 -6.22
N SER A 327 -24.84 -2.14 -5.54
CA SER A 327 -24.90 -3.52 -6.03
C SER A 327 -25.73 -3.64 -7.32
N LEU A 328 -26.85 -2.92 -7.39
CA LEU A 328 -27.69 -2.84 -8.60
C LEU A 328 -26.95 -2.23 -9.79
N ILE A 329 -26.25 -1.12 -9.58
CA ILE A 329 -25.47 -0.45 -10.64
C ILE A 329 -24.36 -1.38 -11.15
N LYS A 330 -23.65 -2.08 -10.24
CA LYS A 330 -22.59 -3.04 -10.62
C LYS A 330 -23.13 -4.24 -11.40
N ASN A 331 -24.31 -4.75 -11.05
CA ASN A 331 -24.93 -5.86 -11.79
C ASN A 331 -25.38 -5.44 -13.19
N ILE A 332 -25.88 -4.21 -13.37
CA ILE A 332 -26.27 -3.70 -14.68
C ILE A 332 -25.05 -3.48 -15.59
N SER A 333 -23.89 -3.10 -15.04
CA SER A 333 -22.69 -2.88 -15.83
C SER A 333 -21.97 -4.16 -16.28
N LYS A 334 -22.38 -5.33 -15.78
CA LYS A 334 -21.75 -6.63 -16.08
C LYS A 334 -22.44 -7.38 -17.23
N ASN A 335 -23.63 -6.93 -17.65
CA ASN A 335 -24.40 -7.44 -18.80
C ASN A 335 -24.18 -6.55 -20.03
#